data_AF-A0A7V2AL16-F1
#
_entry.id   AF-A0A7V2AL16-F1
#
_cell.length_a   1.000
_cell.length_b   1.000
_cell.length_c   1.000
_cell.angle_alpha   90.00
_cell.angle_beta   90.00
_cell.angle_gamma   90.00
#
_symmetry.space_group_name_H-M   'P 1'
#
loop_
_entity.id
_entity.type
_entity.pdbx_description
1 polymer ?
#
loop_
_entity_poly.entity_id
_entity_poly.type
_entity_poly.pdbx_seq_one_letter_code
_entity_poly.pdbx_strand_id
1 'polypeptide(L)'
;VPMLTRAMCDTAIMDFDGLKDLGSGLGTAAVIVMDKSTDVIRAITRLSRFYKHESCGQCTPCREGTGWLWRMMERMATGDMSLDEIDLVEEVTRQIEGHTICALGDAAAWPVQGLIRHFRPEIERRINERQAARTGAAA
;
A
#
# COMPACT_ATOMS: atom_id res chain seq x y z
N VAL A 1 -1.50 4.12 -8.15
CA VAL A 1 -1.49 5.56 -7.80
C VAL A 1 -1.46 5.69 -6.28
N PRO A 2 -0.54 6.48 -5.71
CA PRO A 2 -0.46 6.71 -4.26
C PRO A 2 -1.69 7.45 -3.71
N MET A 3 -2.12 7.12 -2.50
CA MET A 3 -3.22 7.81 -1.82
C MET A 3 -2.81 9.21 -1.35
N LEU A 4 -3.80 10.08 -1.17
CA LEU A 4 -3.64 11.38 -0.53
C LEU A 4 -4.22 11.35 0.89
N THR A 5 -3.64 12.13 1.79
CA THR A 5 -4.27 12.40 3.07
C THR A 5 -5.46 13.35 2.89
N ARG A 6 -6.40 13.34 3.84
CA ARG A 6 -7.52 14.29 3.87
C ARG A 6 -7.03 15.73 3.64
N ALA A 7 -6.00 16.16 4.39
CA ALA A 7 -5.50 17.53 4.35
C ALA A 7 -4.96 17.91 2.96
N MET A 8 -4.30 16.98 2.27
CA MET A 8 -3.82 17.21 0.91
C MET A 8 -4.98 17.31 -0.09
N CYS A 9 -6.07 16.57 0.13
CA CYS A 9 -7.27 16.65 -0.72
C CYS A 9 -7.96 18.01 -0.69
N ASP A 10 -7.81 18.81 0.38
CA ASP A 10 -8.44 20.13 0.48
C ASP A 10 -7.82 21.16 -0.51
N THR A 11 -6.59 20.93 -0.95
CA THR A 11 -5.86 21.78 -1.92
C THR A 11 -5.53 21.06 -3.21
N ALA A 12 -6.00 19.82 -3.40
CA ALA A 12 -5.67 19.02 -4.57
C ALA A 12 -6.38 19.55 -5.82
N ILE A 13 -5.58 19.91 -6.83
CA ILE A 13 -6.07 20.22 -8.17
C ILE A 13 -6.17 18.91 -8.95
N MET A 14 -7.36 18.62 -9.49
CA MET A 14 -7.67 17.37 -10.19
C MET A 14 -7.20 17.40 -11.66
N ASP A 15 -5.92 17.70 -11.87
CA ASP A 15 -5.24 17.60 -13.16
C ASP A 15 -3.97 16.72 -13.03
N PHE A 16 -3.28 16.50 -14.15
CA PHE A 16 -2.13 15.59 -14.19
C PHE A 16 -0.95 16.11 -13.35
N ASP A 17 -0.64 17.40 -13.47
CA ASP A 17 0.52 18.02 -12.82
C ASP A 17 0.26 18.26 -11.32
N GLY A 18 -0.92 18.76 -10.94
CA GLY A 18 -1.28 19.04 -9.56
C GLY A 18 -1.29 17.79 -8.68
N LEU A 19 -1.81 16.65 -9.18
CA LEU A 19 -1.74 15.39 -8.43
C LEU A 19 -0.31 14.80 -8.40
N LYS A 20 0.48 15.00 -9.45
CA LYS A 20 1.88 14.57 -9.50
C LYS A 20 2.73 15.32 -8.50
N ASP A 21 2.54 16.63 -8.36
CA ASP A 21 3.24 17.49 -7.41
C ASP A 21 2.93 17.13 -5.95
N LEU A 22 1.74 16.57 -5.70
CA LEU A 22 1.37 15.98 -4.41
C LEU A 22 1.95 14.58 -4.16
N GLY A 23 2.78 14.07 -5.07
CA GLY A 23 3.35 12.72 -4.99
C GLY A 23 2.31 11.61 -5.20
N SER A 24 1.20 11.94 -5.85
CA SER A 24 0.16 11.02 -6.34
C SER A 24 0.15 11.03 -7.88
N GLY A 25 -0.98 10.77 -8.53
CA GLY A 25 -1.11 10.87 -9.99
C GLY A 25 -2.55 10.74 -10.48
N LEU A 26 -2.91 11.49 -11.51
CA LEU A 26 -4.22 11.37 -12.14
C LEU A 26 -4.19 10.29 -13.24
N GLY A 27 -4.73 9.11 -12.92
CA GLY A 27 -4.88 8.00 -13.87
C GLY A 27 -6.15 8.16 -14.73
N THR A 28 -7.13 7.29 -14.53
CA THR A 28 -8.44 7.34 -15.21
C THR A 28 -9.41 8.36 -14.61
N ALA A 29 -8.96 9.19 -13.66
CA ALA A 29 -9.80 10.03 -12.81
C ALA A 29 -10.90 9.28 -12.02
N ALA A 30 -10.76 7.97 -11.83
CA ALA A 30 -11.63 7.18 -10.97
C ALA A 30 -11.28 7.42 -9.49
N VAL A 31 -11.86 8.47 -8.91
CA VAL A 31 -11.61 8.86 -7.51
C VAL A 31 -12.25 7.87 -6.54
N ILE A 32 -11.44 7.27 -5.67
CA ILE A 32 -11.90 6.42 -4.57
C ILE A 32 -11.80 7.23 -3.28
N VAL A 33 -12.93 7.47 -2.62
CA VAL A 33 -13.01 8.17 -1.34
C VAL A 33 -13.15 7.16 -0.21
N MET A 34 -12.30 7.27 0.81
CA MET A 34 -12.38 6.48 2.04
C MET A 34 -12.55 7.42 3.21
N ASP A 35 -13.57 7.17 4.04
CA ASP A 35 -13.82 7.92 5.27
C ASP A 35 -13.14 7.25 6.48
N LYS A 36 -13.34 7.79 7.68
CA LYS A 36 -12.71 7.28 8.91
C LYS A 36 -13.27 5.94 9.39
N SER A 37 -14.43 5.49 8.88
CA SER A 37 -14.97 4.17 9.22
C SER A 37 -14.28 3.03 8.46
N THR A 38 -13.56 3.34 7.39
CA THR A 38 -12.87 2.34 6.56
C THR A 38 -11.52 1.97 7.16
N ASP A 39 -11.24 0.66 7.25
CA ASP A 39 -9.88 0.18 7.53
C ASP A 39 -9.00 0.36 6.27
N VAL A 40 -8.24 1.46 6.26
CA VAL A 40 -7.40 1.84 5.12
C VAL A 40 -6.34 0.79 4.80
N ILE A 41 -5.79 0.08 5.79
CA ILE A 41 -4.80 -0.97 5.56
C ILE A 41 -5.48 -2.13 4.82
N ARG A 42 -6.66 -2.57 5.27
CA ARG A 42 -7.45 -3.62 4.59
C ARG A 42 -7.87 -3.22 3.18
N ALA A 43 -8.25 -1.97 2.97
CA ALA A 43 -8.61 -1.47 1.64
C ALA A 43 -7.43 -1.60 0.67
N ILE A 44 -6.23 -1.20 1.08
CA ILE A 44 -5.03 -1.33 0.24
C ILE A 44 -4.59 -2.79 0.11
N THR A 45 -4.70 -3.62 1.15
CA THR A 45 -4.49 -5.07 1.02
C THR A 45 -5.39 -5.68 -0.05
N ARG A 46 -6.65 -5.22 -0.15
CA ARG A 46 -7.58 -5.67 -1.18
C ARG A 46 -7.17 -5.23 -2.59
N LEU A 47 -6.57 -4.04 -2.74
CA LEU A 47 -5.95 -3.59 -3.99
C LEU A 47 -4.72 -4.42 -4.35
N SER A 48 -3.83 -4.71 -3.40
CA SER A 48 -2.68 -5.60 -3.65
C SER A 48 -3.13 -6.99 -4.09
N ARG A 49 -4.21 -7.53 -3.49
CA ARG A 49 -4.83 -8.79 -3.94
C ARG A 49 -5.35 -8.71 -5.38
N PHE A 50 -5.94 -7.58 -5.76
CA PHE A 50 -6.40 -7.34 -7.13
C PHE A 50 -5.23 -7.39 -8.12
N TYR A 51 -4.15 -6.64 -7.88
CA TYR A 51 -2.99 -6.66 -8.77
C TYR A 51 -2.29 -8.02 -8.84
N LYS A 52 -2.26 -8.77 -7.72
CA LYS A 52 -1.80 -10.16 -7.70
C LYS A 52 -2.67 -11.10 -8.53
N HIS A 53 -3.97 -10.81 -8.67
CA HIS A 53 -4.90 -11.63 -9.44
C HIS A 53 -4.82 -11.30 -10.93
N GLU A 54 -4.75 -10.01 -11.27
CA GLU A 54 -4.77 -9.50 -12.65
C GLU A 54 -3.38 -9.38 -13.29
N SER A 55 -2.31 -9.72 -12.57
CA SER A 55 -0.97 -9.81 -13.16
C SER A 55 -0.94 -10.93 -14.20
N CYS A 56 -0.55 -10.60 -15.44
CA CYS A 56 -0.41 -11.58 -16.51
C CYS A 56 0.73 -12.59 -16.27
N GLY A 57 1.63 -12.30 -15.31
CA GLY A 57 2.71 -13.19 -14.91
C GLY A 57 3.94 -13.19 -15.82
N GLN A 58 4.06 -12.29 -16.80
CA GLN A 58 5.18 -12.33 -17.76
C GLN A 58 6.54 -11.98 -17.14
N CYS A 59 6.65 -10.86 -16.42
CA CYS A 59 7.90 -10.44 -15.78
C CYS A 59 7.98 -10.91 -14.32
N THR A 60 9.12 -11.48 -13.93
CA THR A 60 9.37 -11.99 -12.58
C THR A 60 9.11 -10.98 -11.45
N PRO A 61 9.61 -9.72 -11.50
CA PRO A 61 9.34 -8.75 -10.44
C PRO A 61 7.84 -8.52 -10.21
N CYS A 62 7.03 -8.48 -11.28
CA CYS A 62 5.57 -8.38 -11.13
C CYS A 62 4.95 -9.69 -10.64
N ARG A 63 5.27 -10.83 -11.29
CA ARG A 63 4.65 -12.14 -11.02
C ARG A 63 4.87 -12.57 -9.56
N GLU A 64 6.12 -12.52 -9.10
CA GLU A 64 6.48 -12.97 -7.76
C GLU A 64 6.30 -11.85 -6.74
N GLY A 65 6.68 -10.61 -7.09
CA GLY A 65 6.63 -9.47 -6.19
C GLY A 65 5.21 -9.09 -5.78
N THR A 66 4.23 -9.06 -6.70
CA THR A 66 2.84 -8.77 -6.32
C THR A 66 2.23 -9.85 -5.42
N GLY A 67 2.62 -11.11 -5.62
CA GLY A 67 2.26 -12.23 -4.76
C GLY A 67 2.81 -12.10 -3.35
N TRP A 68 4.09 -11.75 -3.23
CA TRP A 68 4.74 -11.51 -1.95
C TRP A 68 4.16 -10.28 -1.24
N LEU A 69 3.97 -9.19 -1.97
CA LEU A 69 3.42 -7.94 -1.47
C LEU A 69 2.03 -8.13 -0.88
N TRP A 70 1.13 -8.85 -1.56
CA TRP A 70 -0.19 -9.17 -1.01
C TRP A 70 -0.12 -9.97 0.30
N ARG A 71 0.76 -10.98 0.39
CA ARG A 71 0.92 -11.78 1.62
C ARG A 71 1.43 -10.92 2.79
N MET A 72 2.36 -10.00 2.53
CA MET A 72 2.81 -9.06 3.56
C MET A 72 1.71 -8.09 3.96
N MET A 73 0.92 -7.59 2.99
CA MET A 73 -0.22 -6.72 3.27
C MET A 73 -1.33 -7.41 4.08
N GLU A 74 -1.54 -8.73 3.94
CA GLU A 74 -2.46 -9.49 4.81
C GLU A 74 -1.94 -9.55 6.24
N ARG A 75 -0.64 -9.78 6.44
CA ARG A 75 0.00 -9.75 7.76
C ARG A 75 -0.03 -8.35 8.38
N MET A 76 0.23 -7.32 7.58
CA MET A 76 0.14 -5.92 8.00
C MET A 76 -1.28 -5.56 8.44
N ALA A 77 -2.29 -6.03 7.72
CA ALA A 77 -3.69 -5.79 8.05
C ALA A 77 -4.14 -6.46 9.36
N THR A 78 -3.50 -7.56 9.76
CA THR A 78 -3.75 -8.23 11.07
C THR A 78 -2.80 -7.79 12.18
N GLY A 79 -1.78 -6.99 11.85
CA GLY A 79 -0.69 -6.63 12.77
C GLY A 79 0.29 -7.78 13.04
N ASP A 80 0.26 -8.88 12.27
CA ASP A 80 1.11 -10.06 12.47
C ASP A 80 2.46 -9.93 11.75
N MET A 81 3.18 -8.86 12.06
CA MET A 81 4.52 -8.56 11.55
C MET A 81 5.32 -7.74 12.56
N SER A 82 6.64 -7.63 12.38
CA SER A 82 7.48 -6.70 13.13
C SER A 82 7.47 -5.30 12.50
N LEU A 83 7.94 -4.30 13.26
CA LEU A 83 8.06 -2.92 12.77
C LEU A 83 9.10 -2.81 11.64
N ASP A 84 10.20 -3.56 11.71
CA ASP A 84 11.25 -3.58 10.69
C ASP A 84 10.74 -4.15 9.34
N GLU A 85 9.73 -5.03 9.39
CA GLU A 85 9.13 -5.57 8.17
C GLU A 85 8.37 -4.49 7.37
N ILE A 86 8.00 -3.35 7.96
CA ILE A 86 7.39 -2.22 7.21
C ILE A 86 8.38 -1.71 6.16
N ASP A 87 9.65 -1.52 6.55
CA ASP A 87 10.70 -1.04 5.65
C ASP A 87 11.05 -2.07 4.58
N LEU A 88 11.02 -3.36 4.93
CA LEU A 88 11.16 -4.45 3.96
C LEU A 88 10.03 -4.43 2.93
N VAL A 89 8.78 -4.19 3.35
CA VAL A 89 7.66 -4.06 2.41
C VAL A 89 7.87 -2.87 1.48
N GLU A 90 8.29 -1.72 2.00
CA GLU A 90 8.61 -0.55 1.18
C GLU A 90 9.74 -0.85 0.19
N GLU A 91 10.81 -1.52 0.62
CA GLU A 91 11.91 -1.92 -0.26
C GLU A 91 11.42 -2.81 -1.41
N VAL A 92 10.59 -3.82 -1.12
CA VAL A 92 10.05 -4.70 -2.16
C VAL A 92 9.19 -3.93 -3.15
N THR A 93 8.42 -2.92 -2.72
CA THR A 93 7.68 -2.09 -3.69
C THR A 93 8.62 -1.38 -4.67
N ARG A 94 9.80 -0.92 -4.22
CA ARG A 94 10.81 -0.29 -5.06
C ARG A 94 11.55 -1.28 -5.98
N GLN A 95 11.64 -2.56 -5.58
CA GLN A 95 12.17 -3.62 -6.44
C GLN A 95 11.19 -4.04 -7.54
N ILE A 96 9.88 -3.83 -7.33
CA ILE A 96 8.86 -4.05 -8.36
C ILE A 96 8.82 -2.85 -9.31
N GLU A 97 8.73 -1.65 -8.74
CA GLU A 97 8.68 -0.39 -9.49
C GLU A 97 9.89 -0.24 -10.42
N GLY A 98 9.65 0.14 -11.67
CA GLY A 98 10.70 0.38 -12.66
C GLY A 98 11.44 -0.86 -13.18
N HIS A 99 11.14 -2.06 -12.66
CA HIS A 99 11.77 -3.32 -13.08
C HIS A 99 10.80 -4.25 -13.83
N THR A 100 9.58 -3.80 -14.12
CA THR A 100 8.55 -4.57 -14.82
C THR A 100 8.40 -4.18 -16.29
N ILE A 101 7.90 -5.10 -17.12
CA ILE A 101 7.72 -4.86 -18.57
C ILE A 101 6.66 -3.78 -18.85
N CYS A 102 5.58 -3.77 -18.06
CA CYS A 102 4.50 -2.78 -18.18
C CYS A 102 4.25 -2.08 -16.84
N ALA A 103 3.46 -1.01 -16.87
CA ALA A 103 3.16 -0.19 -15.70
C ALA A 103 2.23 -0.86 -14.67
N LEU A 104 1.83 -2.12 -14.86
CA LEU A 104 1.06 -2.85 -13.84
C LEU A 104 1.89 -3.07 -12.57
N GLY A 105 3.21 -3.27 -12.71
CA GLY A 105 4.12 -3.36 -11.56
C GLY A 105 4.11 -2.10 -10.71
N ASP A 106 4.30 -0.95 -11.35
CA ASP A 106 4.22 0.37 -10.71
C ASP A 106 2.84 0.59 -10.07
N ALA A 107 1.78 0.24 -10.80
CA ALA A 107 0.40 0.34 -10.30
C ALA A 107 0.13 -0.53 -9.07
N ALA A 108 0.82 -1.66 -8.93
CA ALA A 108 0.75 -2.53 -7.76
C ALA A 108 1.61 -2.04 -6.57
N ALA A 109 2.74 -1.41 -6.85
CA ALA A 109 3.68 -0.88 -5.86
C ALA A 109 3.18 0.43 -5.22
N TRP A 110 2.73 1.38 -6.04
CA TRP A 110 2.39 2.74 -5.60
C TRP A 110 1.30 2.84 -4.53
N PRO A 111 0.21 2.03 -4.53
CA PRO A 111 -0.79 2.07 -3.46
C PRO A 111 -0.20 1.72 -2.10
N VAL A 112 0.71 0.74 -2.05
CA VAL A 112 1.38 0.33 -0.80
C VAL A 112 2.41 1.39 -0.37
N GLN A 113 3.18 1.94 -1.30
CA GLN A 113 4.08 3.07 -0.99
C GLN A 113 3.32 4.27 -0.43
N GLY A 114 2.18 4.63 -1.02
CA GLY A 114 1.33 5.72 -0.52
C GLY A 114 0.77 5.43 0.87
N LEU A 115 0.35 4.18 1.13
CA LEU A 115 -0.10 3.75 2.46
C LEU A 115 1.01 3.91 3.50
N ILE A 116 2.21 3.39 3.22
CA ILE A 116 3.34 3.49 4.15
C ILE A 116 3.69 4.96 4.37
N ARG A 117 3.84 5.76 3.31
CA ARG A 117 4.18 7.18 3.40
C ARG A 117 3.25 7.99 4.30
N HIS A 118 1.94 7.77 4.19
CA HIS A 118 0.94 8.62 4.85
C HIS A 118 0.31 8.03 6.11
N PHE A 119 0.32 6.70 6.23
CA PHE A 119 -0.37 5.97 7.30
C PHE A 119 0.56 5.01 8.05
N ARG A 120 1.90 5.17 7.97
CA ARG A 120 2.86 4.45 8.83
C ARG A 120 2.46 4.47 10.31
N PRO A 121 2.05 5.60 10.92
CA PRO A 121 1.63 5.58 12.34
C PRO A 121 0.46 4.64 12.63
N GLU A 122 -0.49 4.49 11.69
CA GLU A 122 -1.61 3.56 11.83
C GLU A 122 -1.18 2.10 11.69
N ILE A 123 -0.21 1.83 10.81
CA ILE A 123 0.42 0.51 10.68
C ILE A 123 1.16 0.13 11.97
N GLU A 124 2.01 1.03 12.47
CA GLU A 124 2.79 0.82 13.71
C GLU A 124 1.86 0.62 14.91
N ARG A 125 0.82 1.45 15.05
CA ARG A 125 -0.21 1.30 16.10
C ARG A 125 -0.78 -0.11 16.11
N ARG A 126 -1.19 -0.62 14.94
CA ARG A 126 -1.80 -1.95 14.81
C ARG A 126 -0.85 -3.08 15.17
N ILE A 127 0.40 -2.98 14.73
CA ILE A 127 1.45 -3.95 15.06
C ILE A 127 1.68 -3.96 16.58
N ASN A 128 1.83 -2.79 17.19
CA ASN A 128 2.06 -2.66 18.63
C ASN A 128 0.88 -3.21 19.46
N GLU A 129 -0.35 -2.92 19.07
CA GLU A 129 -1.56 -3.47 19.70
C GLU A 129 -1.61 -5.00 19.61
N ARG A 130 -1.25 -5.56 18.46
CA ARG A 130 -1.20 -7.01 18.25
C ARG A 130 -0.10 -7.67 19.11
N GLN A 131 1.06 -7.03 19.21
CA GLN A 131 2.16 -7.51 20.05
C GLN A 131 1.81 -7.44 21.54
N ALA A 132 1.22 -6.33 22.00
CA ALA A 132 0.76 -6.18 23.38
C ALA A 132 -0.28 -7.24 23.76
N ALA A 133 -1.25 -7.52 22.87
CA ALA A 133 -2.25 -8.56 23.08
C ALA A 133 -1.63 -9.97 23.17
N ARG A 134 -0.59 -10.26 22.39
CA ARG A 134 0.13 -11.56 22.45
C ARG A 134 0.89 -11.73 23.75
N THR A 135 1.58 -10.68 24.21
CA THR A 135 2.33 -10.71 25.47
C THR A 135 1.40 -10.82 26.68
N GLY A 136 0.27 -10.10 26.67
CA GLY A 136 -0.73 -10.16 27.73
C GLY A 136 -1.51 -11.48 27.79
N ALA A 137 -1.64 -12.21 26.67
CA ALA A 137 -2.26 -13.54 26.65
C ALA A 137 -1.30 -14.67 27.08
N ALA A 138 0.01 -14.39 27.18
CA ALA A 138 1.03 -15.34 27.62
C ALA A 138 1.37 -15.23 29.12
N ALA A 139 0.73 -14.29 29.83
CA ALA A 139 0.81 -14.08 31.28
C ALA A 139 -0.45 -14.61 31.98
#